data_AF-A0A7X2TDM2-F1
#
_entry.id   AF-A0A7X2TDM2-F1
#
_cell.length_a   1.000
_cell.length_b   1.000
_cell.length_c   1.000
_cell.angle_alpha   90.00
_cell.angle_beta   90.00
_cell.angle_gamma   90.00
#
_symmetry.space_group_name_H-M   'P 1'
#
loop_
_entity.id
_entity.type
_entity.pdbx_description
1 polymer ?
#
loop_
_entity_poly.entity_id
_entity_poly.type
_entity_poly.pdbx_seq_one_letter_code
_entity_poly.pdbx_strand_id
1 'polypeptide(L)'
;MAYVTVPKDFTKVKSKVVFGLTKRQLLCFGGALLVGIPLFLLIRGRIPTSAAALLMVFAMLPGFLLALYERHGQPLEVVVRQILECCFIQPKERPYQTNNAYTALVRQFQMEQEVNAIVQKAKERNERKSAGQAHPRRKERDSGRHPQV
;
A
#
# COMPACT_ATOMS: atom_id res chain seq x y z
N MET A 1 -17.63 14.92 50.93
CA MET A 1 -17.21 14.44 49.59
C MET A 1 -15.70 14.32 49.60
N ALA A 2 -15.18 13.10 49.61
CA ALA A 2 -13.75 12.84 49.68
C ALA A 2 -13.12 13.10 48.30
N TYR A 3 -12.33 14.16 48.19
CA TYR A 3 -11.51 14.42 47.02
C TYR A 3 -10.40 13.37 46.97
N VAL A 4 -10.60 12.33 46.17
CA VAL A 4 -9.51 11.45 45.76
C VAL A 4 -8.71 12.23 44.71
N THR A 5 -7.46 12.53 45.02
CA THR A 5 -6.50 13.07 44.06
C THR A 5 -6.20 12.00 43.03
N VAL A 6 -7.06 11.87 42.02
CA VAL A 6 -6.75 11.09 40.82
C VAL A 6 -5.52 11.75 40.20
N PRO A 7 -4.34 11.11 40.19
CA PRO A 7 -3.17 11.71 39.58
C PRO A 7 -3.46 11.79 38.08
N LYS A 8 -3.42 13.01 37.56
CA LYS A 8 -3.96 13.39 36.25
C LYS A 8 -3.18 12.81 35.06
N ASP A 9 -2.12 12.03 35.31
CA ASP A 9 -1.16 11.57 34.30
C ASP A 9 -0.64 10.14 34.57
N PHE A 10 -1.52 9.13 34.54
CA PHE A 10 -1.06 7.73 34.42
C PHE A 10 -0.45 7.41 33.03
N THR A 11 -0.63 8.29 32.05
CA THR A 11 -0.12 8.16 30.67
C THR A 11 1.37 8.50 30.51
N LYS A 12 2.03 9.00 31.56
CA LYS A 12 3.49 9.24 31.56
C LYS A 12 4.30 8.13 32.23
N VAL A 13 3.70 7.02 32.64
CA VAL A 13 4.46 5.87 33.12
C VAL A 13 4.90 5.05 31.90
N LYS A 14 5.97 5.53 31.25
CA LYS A 14 6.69 4.83 30.20
C LYS A 14 7.05 3.45 30.75
N SER A 15 6.46 2.39 30.21
CA SER A 15 6.73 1.02 30.63
C SER A 15 8.22 0.74 30.53
N LYS A 16 8.88 0.75 31.70
CA LYS A 16 10.30 0.39 31.84
C LYS A 16 10.37 -1.11 31.59
N VAL A 17 10.93 -1.48 30.44
CA VAL A 17 11.11 -2.89 30.12
C VAL A 17 12.22 -3.42 31.00
N VAL A 18 12.08 -4.69 31.40
CA VAL A 18 12.94 -5.50 32.27
C VAL A 18 14.19 -4.75 32.76
N PHE A 19 14.27 -4.54 34.08
CA PHE A 19 15.37 -3.85 34.79
C PHE A 19 15.33 -2.30 34.84
N GLY A 20 14.15 -1.68 34.77
CA GLY A 20 14.02 -0.24 35.08
C GLY A 20 14.60 0.72 34.01
N LEU A 21 15.05 0.17 32.87
CA LEU A 21 15.65 0.87 31.73
C LEU A 21 14.64 0.96 30.57
N THR A 22 14.78 1.98 29.74
CA THR A 22 13.93 2.16 28.55
C THR A 22 14.39 1.20 27.44
N LYS A 23 13.49 0.74 26.57
CA LYS A 23 13.83 -0.13 25.40
C LYS A 23 15.02 0.42 24.57
N ARG A 24 15.15 1.75 24.52
CA ARG A 24 16.18 2.48 23.76
C ARG A 24 17.54 2.44 24.43
N GLN A 25 17.56 2.52 25.76
CA GLN A 25 18.78 2.31 26.55
C GLN A 25 19.31 0.90 26.29
N LEU A 26 18.44 -0.12 26.30
CA LEU A 26 18.89 -1.48 26.03
C LEU A 26 19.45 -1.66 24.62
N LEU A 27 18.77 -1.15 23.59
CA LEU A 27 19.26 -1.25 22.21
C LEU A 27 20.58 -0.51 22.00
N CYS A 28 20.69 0.70 22.57
CA CYS A 28 21.89 1.51 22.40
C CYS A 28 23.06 1.02 23.24
N PHE A 29 22.84 0.55 24.48
CA PHE A 29 23.87 -0.12 25.27
C PHE A 29 24.30 -1.44 24.62
N GLY A 30 23.36 -2.19 24.04
CA GLY A 30 23.66 -3.39 23.27
C GLY A 30 24.56 -3.09 22.07
N GLY A 31 24.22 -2.10 21.24
CA GLY A 31 25.03 -1.68 20.10
C GLY A 31 26.39 -1.10 20.52
N ALA A 32 26.41 -0.28 21.58
CA ALA A 32 27.64 0.30 22.11
C ALA A 32 28.59 -0.78 22.62
N LEU A 33 28.11 -1.78 23.37
CA LEU A 33 28.91 -2.93 23.81
C LEU A 33 29.42 -3.76 22.63
N LEU A 34 28.56 -4.02 21.64
CA LEU A 34 28.91 -4.80 20.46
C LEU A 34 30.04 -4.15 19.65
N VAL A 35 30.11 -2.82 19.59
CA VAL A 35 31.18 -2.10 18.88
C VAL A 35 32.38 -1.82 19.80
N GLY A 36 32.15 -1.43 21.05
CA GLY A 36 33.20 -0.99 21.96
C GLY A 36 34.09 -2.13 22.46
N ILE A 37 33.55 -3.33 22.68
CA ILE A 37 34.34 -4.51 23.11
C ILE A 37 35.34 -4.95 22.03
N PRO A 38 34.95 -5.19 20.76
CA PRO A 38 35.92 -5.54 19.73
C PRO A 38 36.92 -4.42 19.45
N LEU A 39 36.49 -3.15 19.50
CA LEU A 39 37.39 -2.01 19.36
C LEU A 39 38.45 -1.98 20.49
N PHE A 40 38.06 -2.27 21.73
CA PHE A 40 38.98 -2.34 22.86
C PHE A 40 39.99 -3.50 22.73
N LEU A 41 39.52 -4.68 22.32
CA LEU A 41 40.40 -5.85 22.12
C LEU A 41 41.45 -5.61 21.02
N LEU A 42 41.08 -4.90 19.95
CA LEU A 42 42.01 -4.55 18.86
C LEU A 42 43.05 -3.50 19.29
N ILE A 43 42.64 -2.48 20.06
CA ILE A 43 43.50 -1.36 20.44
C ILE A 43 44.43 -1.71 21.61
N ARG A 44 44.00 -2.60 22.51
CA ARG A 44 44.77 -3.01 23.71
C ARG A 44 46.15 -3.59 23.37
N GLY A 45 46.36 -4.12 22.17
CA GLY A 45 47.67 -4.63 21.72
C GLY A 45 48.66 -3.57 21.24
N ARG A 46 48.22 -2.30 21.04
CA ARG A 46 49.05 -1.23 20.46
C ARG A 46 49.26 -0.04 21.38
N ILE A 47 48.33 0.22 22.28
CA ILE A 47 48.28 1.42 23.13
C ILE A 47 48.22 1.00 24.61
N PRO A 48 48.78 1.80 25.55
CA PRO A 48 48.57 1.57 26.98
C PRO A 48 47.09 1.39 27.32
N THR A 49 46.81 0.44 28.20
CA THR A 49 45.46 0.02 28.60
C THR A 49 44.58 1.19 29.05
N SER A 50 45.17 2.18 29.73
CA SER A 50 44.49 3.40 30.19
C SER A 50 43.95 4.23 29.03
N ALA A 51 44.73 4.43 27.96
CA ALA A 51 44.30 5.21 26.80
C ALA A 51 43.34 4.41 25.90
N ALA A 52 43.50 3.08 25.82
CA ALA A 52 42.54 2.21 25.14
C ALA A 52 41.16 2.24 25.82
N ALA A 53 41.12 2.27 27.16
CA ALA A 53 39.87 2.37 27.92
C ALA A 53 39.19 3.74 27.73
N LEU A 54 39.96 4.84 27.70
CA LEU A 54 39.42 6.17 27.41
C LEU A 54 38.81 6.23 26.01
N LEU A 55 39.49 5.70 25.00
CA LEU A 55 38.98 5.61 23.63
C LEU A 55 37.68 4.79 23.55
N MET A 56 37.61 3.68 24.28
CA MET A 56 36.39 2.88 24.38
C MET A 56 35.22 3.69 24.96
N VAL A 57 35.45 4.46 26.03
CA VAL A 57 34.41 5.31 26.63
C VAL A 57 33.96 6.41 25.66
N PHE A 58 34.90 7.08 24.98
CA PHE A 58 34.57 8.10 23.97
C PHE A 58 33.79 7.52 22.79
N ALA A 59 34.07 6.29 22.38
CA ALA A 59 33.32 5.60 21.32
C ALA A 59 31.89 5.23 21.76
N MET A 60 31.67 4.93 23.04
CA MET A 60 30.34 4.60 23.58
C MET A 60 29.51 5.85 23.92
N LEU A 61 30.14 6.97 24.24
CA LEU A 61 29.53 8.25 24.61
C LEU A 61 28.46 8.75 23.60
N PRO A 62 28.68 8.75 22.27
CA PRO A 62 27.65 9.17 21.32
C PRO A 62 26.42 8.24 21.33
N GLY A 63 26.60 6.95 21.56
CA GLY A 63 25.48 6.03 21.77
C GLY A 63 24.69 6.40 23.02
N PHE A 64 25.38 6.62 24.14
CA PHE A 64 24.74 7.02 25.39
C PHE A 64 23.95 8.33 25.28
N LEU A 65 24.48 9.33 24.56
CA LEU A 65 23.75 10.56 24.29
C LEU A 65 22.48 10.30 23.47
N LEU A 66 22.53 9.46 22.44
CA LEU A 66 21.34 9.07 21.66
C LEU A 66 20.31 8.28 22.49
N ALA A 67 20.77 7.48 23.45
CA ALA A 67 19.91 6.72 24.37
C ALA A 67 19.16 7.64 25.34
N LEU A 68 19.79 8.73 25.78
CA LEU A 68 19.21 9.74 26.67
C LEU A 68 18.46 10.85 25.91
N TYR A 69 18.74 11.04 24.61
CA TYR A 69 18.19 12.14 23.84
C TYR A 69 16.72 11.88 23.45
N GLU A 70 15.82 12.38 24.28
CA GLU A 70 14.40 12.48 23.98
C GLU A 70 14.09 13.90 23.47
N ARG A 71 14.26 14.16 22.17
CA ARG A 71 13.80 15.43 21.62
C ARG A 71 12.27 15.47 21.61
N HIS A 72 11.68 16.34 22.44
CA HIS A 72 10.25 16.66 22.46
C HIS A 72 9.26 15.48 22.51
N GLY A 73 9.67 14.33 23.06
CA GLY A 73 8.82 13.13 23.16
C GLY A 73 8.78 12.25 21.90
N GLN A 74 9.45 12.65 20.80
CA GLN A 74 9.57 11.82 19.61
C GLN A 74 10.91 11.06 19.57
N PRO A 75 10.91 9.72 19.42
CA PRO A 75 12.13 8.95 19.15
C PRO A 75 12.82 9.41 17.87
N LEU A 76 14.15 9.53 17.92
CA LEU A 76 14.98 9.70 16.72
C LEU A 76 14.76 8.57 15.69
N GLU A 77 14.43 7.35 16.14
CA GLU A 77 14.12 6.24 15.24
C GLU A 77 12.87 6.50 14.39
N VAL A 78 11.86 7.18 14.95
CA VAL A 78 10.68 7.61 14.18
C VAL A 78 11.07 8.73 13.22
N VAL A 79 11.95 9.64 13.63
CA VAL A 79 12.44 10.72 12.74
C VAL A 79 13.22 10.13 11.57
N VAL A 80 14.14 9.20 11.82
CA VAL A 80 14.94 8.52 10.78
C VAL A 80 14.04 7.70 9.86
N ARG A 81 13.07 6.97 10.43
CA ARG A 81 12.09 6.22 9.64
C ARG A 81 11.26 7.16 8.75
N GLN A 82 10.82 8.30 9.28
CA GLN A 82 10.10 9.31 8.50
C GLN A 82 10.97 9.87 7.36
N ILE A 83 12.26 10.13 7.63
CA ILE A 83 13.20 10.59 6.62
C ILE A 83 13.37 9.52 5.53
N LEU A 84 13.55 8.25 5.90
CA LEU A 84 13.68 7.16 4.94
C LEU A 84 12.39 6.94 4.13
N GLU A 85 11.23 6.97 4.78
CA GLU A 85 9.94 6.83 4.12
C GLU A 85 9.70 7.97 3.12
N CYS A 86 9.98 9.21 3.51
CA CYS A 86 9.82 10.37 2.62
C CYS A 86 10.89 10.44 1.52
N CYS A 87 12.13 10.01 1.78
CA CYS A 87 13.21 10.10 0.80
C CYS A 87 13.24 8.92 -0.18
N PHE A 88 12.92 7.70 0.26
CA PHE A 88 13.10 6.49 -0.54
C PHE A 88 11.81 5.76 -0.90
N ILE A 89 10.82 5.71 0.00
CA ILE A 89 9.66 4.82 -0.16
C ILE A 89 8.51 5.56 -0.85
N GLN A 90 8.28 6.83 -0.52
CA GLN A 90 7.20 7.60 -1.11
C GLN A 90 7.57 8.09 -2.52
N PRO A 91 6.78 7.73 -3.55
CA PRO A 91 6.95 8.31 -4.88
C PRO A 91 6.69 9.82 -4.82
N LYS A 92 7.60 10.60 -5.40
CA LYS A 92 7.56 12.07 -5.40
C LYS A 92 6.33 12.62 -6.12
N GLU A 93 5.82 11.86 -7.08
CA GLU A 93 4.56 12.16 -7.73
C GLU A 93 3.43 11.48 -6.96
N ARG A 94 2.54 12.29 -6.38
CA ARG A 94 1.28 11.82 -5.83
C ARG A 94 0.36 11.53 -7.03
N PRO A 95 0.11 10.26 -7.40
CA PRO A 95 -0.78 9.97 -8.51
C PRO A 95 -2.20 10.24 -8.02
N TYR A 96 -2.75 11.39 -8.40
CA TYR A 96 -4.14 11.71 -8.15
C TYR A 96 -5.01 10.82 -9.03
N GLN A 97 -5.59 9.77 -8.45
CA GLN A 97 -6.66 9.06 -9.13
C GLN A 97 -7.94 9.90 -9.03
N THR A 98 -8.25 10.62 -10.10
CA THR A 98 -9.54 11.30 -10.22
C THR A 98 -10.58 10.27 -10.62
N ASN A 99 -11.49 9.94 -9.71
CA ASN A 99 -12.63 9.09 -10.04
C ASN A 99 -13.69 9.94 -10.76
N ASN A 100 -13.44 10.18 -12.05
CA ASN A 100 -14.22 11.11 -12.86
C ASN A 100 -15.59 10.51 -13.19
N ALA A 101 -16.68 11.14 -12.69
CA ALA A 101 -18.05 10.77 -13.05
C ALA A 101 -18.28 10.74 -14.57
N TYR A 102 -17.57 11.59 -15.32
CA TYR A 102 -17.58 11.62 -16.78
C TYR A 102 -17.13 10.28 -17.41
N THR A 103 -16.17 9.57 -16.80
CA THR A 103 -15.72 8.26 -17.31
C THR A 103 -16.79 7.19 -17.17
N ALA A 104 -17.67 7.30 -16.17
CA ALA A 104 -18.81 6.40 -16.01
C ALA A 104 -19.88 6.66 -17.07
N LEU A 105 -20.18 7.94 -17.33
CA LEU A 105 -21.12 8.36 -18.38
C LEU A 105 -20.68 7.90 -19.78
N VAL A 106 -19.40 8.03 -20.11
CA VAL A 106 -18.87 7.57 -21.42
C VAL A 106 -19.05 6.06 -21.60
N ARG A 107 -18.83 5.27 -20.54
CA ARG A 107 -19.04 3.81 -20.59
C ARG A 107 -20.52 3.45 -20.79
N GLN A 108 -21.43 4.18 -20.13
CA GLN A 108 -22.88 3.98 -20.32
C GLN A 108 -23.28 4.28 -21.77
N PHE A 109 -22.77 5.38 -22.33
CA PHE A 109 -23.06 5.77 -23.71
C PHE A 109 -22.55 4.74 -24.73
N GLN A 110 -21.34 4.20 -24.54
CA GLN A 110 -20.79 3.14 -25.40
C GLN A 110 -21.64 1.87 -25.35
N MET A 111 -22.05 1.45 -24.16
CA MET A 111 -22.94 0.29 -23.97
C MET A 111 -24.29 0.49 -24.67
N GLU A 112 -24.89 1.68 -24.56
CA GLU A 112 -26.15 2.00 -25.23
C GLU A 112 -26.03 1.97 -26.76
N GLN A 113 -24.93 2.48 -27.32
CA GLN A 113 -24.69 2.38 -28.76
C GLN A 113 -24.54 0.94 -29.24
N GLU A 114 -23.80 0.10 -28.51
CA GLU A 114 -23.63 -1.32 -28.84
C GLU A 114 -24.95 -2.07 -28.79
N VAL A 115 -25.75 -1.87 -27.73
CA VAL A 115 -27.07 -2.47 -27.60
C VAL A 115 -27.99 -2.03 -28.74
N ASN A 116 -28.02 -0.74 -29.06
CA ASN A 116 -28.84 -0.23 -30.16
C ASN A 116 -28.43 -0.84 -31.50
N ALA A 117 -27.14 -0.98 -31.77
CA ALA A 117 -26.65 -1.63 -32.99
C ALA A 117 -27.05 -3.11 -33.07
N ILE A 118 -27.01 -3.85 -31.95
CA ILE A 118 -27.45 -5.25 -31.88
C ILE A 118 -28.96 -5.35 -32.14
N VAL A 119 -29.74 -4.47 -31.52
CA VAL A 119 -31.21 -4.44 -31.69
C VAL A 119 -31.58 -4.12 -33.13
N GLN A 120 -30.93 -3.14 -33.76
CA GLN A 120 -31.14 -2.81 -35.17
C GLN A 120 -30.81 -4.00 -36.09
N LYS A 121 -29.63 -4.61 -35.91
CA LYS A 121 -29.24 -5.83 -36.65
C LYS A 121 -30.23 -6.98 -36.45
N ALA A 122 -30.77 -7.14 -35.24
CA ALA A 122 -31.78 -8.16 -34.94
C ALA A 122 -33.13 -7.86 -35.62
N LYS A 123 -33.56 -6.60 -35.66
CA LYS A 123 -34.77 -6.15 -36.38
C LYS A 123 -34.65 -6.40 -37.87
N GLU A 124 -33.55 -5.96 -38.50
CA GLU A 124 -33.29 -6.19 -39.92
C GLU A 124 -33.29 -7.69 -40.27
N ARG A 125 -32.71 -8.52 -39.40
CA ARG A 125 -32.72 -9.99 -39.58
C ARG A 125 -34.14 -10.57 -39.51
N ASN A 126 -34.99 -10.06 -38.62
CA ASN A 126 -36.38 -10.49 -38.51
C ASN A 126 -37.21 -10.02 -39.71
N GLU A 127 -37.05 -8.79 -40.18
CA GLU A 127 -37.73 -8.28 -41.36
C GLU A 127 -37.37 -9.09 -42.63
N ARG A 128 -36.09 -9.43 -42.81
CA ARG A 128 -35.64 -10.32 -43.90
C ARG A 128 -36.25 -11.72 -43.80
N LYS A 129 -36.43 -12.27 -42.59
CA LYS A 129 -37.08 -13.57 -42.38
C LYS A 129 -38.58 -13.51 -42.67
N SER A 130 -39.27 -12.45 -42.25
CA SER A 130 -40.70 -12.24 -42.54
C SER A 130 -40.97 -12.01 -44.03
N ALA A 131 -40.08 -11.28 -44.74
CA ALA A 131 -40.18 -11.10 -46.18
C ALA A 131 -39.96 -12.41 -46.97
N GLY A 132 -39.17 -13.35 -46.44
CA GLY A 132 -38.98 -14.69 -47.01
C GLY A 132 -40.14 -15.67 -46.75
N GLN A 133 -41.14 -15.30 -45.96
CA GLN A 133 -42.27 -16.15 -45.56
C GLN A 133 -43.60 -15.77 -46.26
N ALA A 134 -43.54 -15.28 -47.50
CA ALA A 134 -44.73 -15.02 -48.31
C ALA A 134 -44.95 -16.07 -49.42
N HIS A 135 -45.94 -16.94 -49.18
CA HIS A 135 -46.84 -17.66 -50.12
C HIS A 135 -46.52 -19.12 -50.56
N PRO A 136 -47.23 -20.14 -50.02
CA PRO A 136 -47.47 -21.38 -50.75
C PRO A 136 -48.79 -21.23 -51.54
N ARG A 137 -48.75 -20.70 -52.77
CA ARG A 137 -49.92 -20.70 -53.68
C ARG A 137 -49.86 -21.91 -54.62
N ARG A 138 -50.65 -22.92 -54.26
CA ARG A 138 -51.44 -23.83 -55.11
C ARG A 138 -51.31 -23.56 -56.63
N LYS A 139 -50.77 -24.54 -57.37
CA LYS A 139 -51.11 -24.74 -58.80
C LYS A 139 -51.89 -26.04 -58.94
N GLU A 140 -53.18 -25.89 -59.22
CA GLU A 140 -54.09 -26.92 -59.71
C GLU A 140 -53.49 -27.54 -60.98
N ARG A 141 -53.31 -28.87 -61.02
CA ARG A 141 -53.01 -29.59 -62.26
C ARG A 141 -54.33 -29.87 -62.95
N ASP A 142 -54.64 -29.06 -63.96
CA ASP A 142 -55.79 -29.29 -64.82
C ASP A 142 -55.48 -30.40 -65.83
N SER A 143 -56.51 -31.21 -66.06
CA SER A 143 -56.58 -32.45 -66.79
C SER A 143 -56.90 -32.22 -68.28
N GLY A 144 -56.15 -32.90 -69.16
CA GLY A 144 -56.64 -33.31 -70.48
C GLY A 144 -56.14 -32.50 -71.69
N ARG A 145 -55.47 -33.19 -72.63
CA ARG A 145 -55.90 -33.33 -74.03
C ARG A 145 -54.95 -34.27 -74.79
N HIS A 146 -55.49 -35.40 -75.23
CA HIS A 146 -54.88 -36.37 -76.16
C HIS A 146 -54.70 -35.73 -77.55
N PRO A 147 -53.62 -36.00 -78.31
CA PRO A 147 -53.63 -35.86 -79.75
C PRO A 147 -54.01 -37.20 -80.41
N GLN A 148 -54.90 -37.14 -81.39
CA GLN A 148 -55.12 -38.17 -82.40
C GLN A 148 -54.09 -37.97 -83.51
N VAL A 149 -53.28 -38.99 -83.80
CA VAL A 149 -52.89 -39.44 -85.16
C VAL A 149 -52.46 -40.90 -85.07
#